data_AF-A0A7X6W5B7-F1
#
_entry.id   AF-A0A7X6W5B7-F1
#
_cell.length_a   1.000
_cell.length_b   1.000
_cell.length_c   1.000
_cell.angle_alpha   90.00
_cell.angle_beta   90.00
_cell.angle_gamma   90.00
#
_symmetry.space_group_name_H-M   'P 1'
#
loop_
_entity.id
_entity.type
_entity.pdbx_description
1 polymer ?
#
loop_
_entity_poly.entity_id
_entity_poly.type
_entity_poly.pdbx_seq_one_letter_code
_entity_poly.pdbx_strand_id
1 'polypeptide(L)' 'YGNCVVVAHGNGRSTLYAHCSSLAVSEGARVRKGQILGRVGSTGFSTGPHLHFEVRINGRPVNPLSH' A
#
# COMPACT_ATOMS: atom_id res chain seq x y z
N TYR A 1 -5.88 8.96 2.80
CA TYR A 1 -5.30 8.10 1.74
C TYR A 1 -6.28 7.63 0.66
N GLY A 2 -7.60 7.85 0.78
CA GLY A 2 -8.54 7.21 -0.16
C GLY A 2 -8.55 5.70 0.02
N ASN A 3 -8.76 4.93 -1.05
CA ASN A 3 -8.62 3.47 -0.98
C ASN A 3 -7.14 3.09 -0.81
N CYS A 4 -6.84 2.26 0.17
CA CYS A 4 -5.47 1.81 0.42
C CYS A 4 -5.41 0.32 0.75
N VAL A 5 -4.22 -0.26 0.55
CA VAL A 5 -3.88 -1.64 0.91
C VAL A 5 -2.63 -1.60 1.77
N VAL A 6 -2.68 -2.26 2.92
CA VAL A 6 -1.51 -2.52 3.76
C VAL A 6 -1.19 -4.00 3.70
N VAL A 7 0.01 -4.32 3.21
CA VAL A 7 0.51 -5.70 3.16
C VAL A 7 1.50 -5.91 4.29
N ALA A 8 1.19 -6.84 5.20
CA ALA A 8 2.13 -7.28 6.22
C ALA A 8 3.08 -8.34 5.65
N HIS A 9 4.39 -8.13 5.84
CA HIS A 9 5.44 -9.05 5.38
C HIS A 9 6.01 -9.92 6.50
N GLY A 10 5.48 -9.78 7.72
CA GLY A 10 6.05 -10.39 8.93
C GLY A 10 7.17 -9.55 9.54
N ASN A 11 7.64 -9.95 10.72
CA ASN A 11 8.75 -9.30 11.45
C ASN A 11 8.58 -7.78 11.64
N GLY A 12 7.34 -7.32 11.85
CA GLY A 12 7.02 -5.89 12.01
C GLY A 12 7.10 -5.06 10.73
N ARG A 13 7.41 -5.65 9.57
CA ARG A 13 7.48 -4.96 8.27
C ARG A 13 6.13 -4.97 7.58
N SER A 14 5.72 -3.82 7.07
CA SER A 14 4.56 -3.70 6.19
C SER A 14 4.82 -2.70 5.06
N THR A 15 4.04 -2.80 3.99
CA THR A 15 4.04 -1.81 2.90
C THR A 15 2.64 -1.27 2.71
N LEU A 16 2.50 0.03 2.57
CA LEU A 16 1.23 0.71 2.30
C LEU A 16 1.20 1.20 0.84
N TYR A 17 0.08 0.94 0.18
CA TYR A 17 -0.25 1.42 -1.15
C TYR A 17 -1.54 2.25 -1.04
N ALA A 18 -1.50 3.54 -1.37
CA ALA A 18 -2.63 4.45 -1.20
C ALA A 18 -3.05 5.12 -2.51
N HIS A 19 -4.17 5.85 -2.45
CA HIS A 19 -4.83 6.54 -3.55
C HIS A 19 -5.34 5.62 -4.67
N CYS A 20 -5.64 4.36 -4.35
CA CYS A 20 -6.14 3.41 -5.34
C CYS A 20 -7.52 3.83 -5.88
N SER A 21 -7.78 3.61 -7.17
CA SER A 21 -9.12 3.74 -7.76
C SER A 21 -10.00 2.54 -7.41
N SER A 22 -9.42 1.34 -7.36
CA SER A 22 -10.09 0.11 -6.94
C SER A 22 -9.13 -0.82 -6.20
N LEU A 23 -9.70 -1.67 -5.35
CA LEU A 23 -8.99 -2.71 -4.61
C LEU A 23 -9.32 -4.07 -5.23
N ALA A 24 -8.31 -4.91 -5.43
CA ALA A 24 -8.45 -6.27 -5.94
C ALA A 24 -8.31 -7.33 -4.83
N VAL A 25 -8.14 -6.89 -3.59
CA VAL A 25 -7.95 -7.71 -2.40
C VAL A 25 -8.85 -7.22 -1.27
N SER A 26 -9.15 -8.12 -0.33
CA SER A 26 -9.93 -7.83 0.87
C SER A 26 -9.06 -7.99 2.11
N GLU A 27 -9.49 -7.42 3.24
CA GLU A 27 -8.82 -7.59 4.52
C GLU A 27 -8.67 -9.07 4.89
N GLY A 28 -7.51 -9.43 5.46
CA GLY A 28 -7.17 -10.81 5.81
C GLY A 28 -6.72 -11.70 4.65
N ALA A 29 -6.78 -11.22 3.39
CA ALA A 29 -6.31 -11.99 2.26
C ALA A 29 -4.78 -12.21 2.31
N ARG A 30 -4.34 -13.45 2.05
CA ARG A 30 -2.92 -13.74 1.81
C ARG A 30 -2.58 -13.34 0.38
N VAL A 31 -1.53 -12.54 0.22
CA VAL A 31 -1.06 -12.05 -1.08
C VAL A 31 0.34 -12.57 -1.39
N ARG A 32 0.66 -12.73 -2.68
CA ARG A 32 1.98 -13.17 -3.15
C ARG A 32 2.70 -12.03 -3.88
N LYS A 33 4.04 -12.09 -3.94
CA LYS A 33 4.82 -11.16 -4.75
C LYS A 33 4.35 -11.19 -6.21
N GLY A 34 4.10 -10.02 -6.80
CA GLY A 34 3.59 -9.89 -8.17
C GLY A 34 2.07 -9.99 -8.30
N GLN A 35 1.34 -10.29 -7.22
CA GLN A 35 -0.12 -10.27 -7.24
C GLN A 35 -0.65 -8.84 -7.34
N ILE A 36 -1.68 -8.63 -8.16
CA ILE A 36 -2.37 -7.36 -8.28
C ILE A 36 -3.13 -7.08 -6.97
N LEU A 37 -2.83 -5.93 -6.34
CA LEU A 37 -3.49 -5.47 -5.11
C LEU A 37 -4.63 -4.49 -5.38
N GLY A 38 -4.58 -3.80 -6.52
CA GLY A 38 -5.54 -2.77 -6.90
C GLY A 38 -5.04 -1.98 -8.09
N ARG A 39 -5.83 -0.98 -8.49
CA ARG A 39 -5.45 -0.04 -9.55
C ARG A 39 -5.16 1.32 -8.92
N VAL A 40 -4.09 1.98 -9.35
CA VAL A 40 -3.78 3.36 -8.93
C VAL A 40 -4.90 4.30 -9.36
N GLY A 41 -5.14 5.35 -8.59
CA GLY A 41 -6.16 6.35 -8.86
C GLY A 41 -5.79 7.69 -8.24
N SER A 42 -6.80 8.48 -7.89
CA SER A 42 -6.66 9.78 -7.23
C SER A 42 -7.68 9.94 -6.10
N THR A 43 -7.98 8.85 -5.38
CA THR A 43 -8.95 8.89 -4.29
C THR A 43 -8.34 9.50 -3.02
N GLY A 44 -9.17 10.17 -2.20
CA GLY A 44 -8.72 10.87 -0.99
C GLY A 44 -8.07 12.24 -1.27
N PHE A 45 -7.22 12.71 -0.35
CA PHE A 45 -6.48 13.98 -0.50
C PHE A 45 -5.31 13.78 -1.48
N SER A 46 -5.61 13.85 -2.78
CA SER A 46 -4.63 13.75 -3.86
C SER A 46 -4.84 14.89 -4.83
N THR A 47 -3.77 15.59 -5.20
CA THR A 47 -3.79 16.70 -6.17
C THR A 47 -3.74 16.22 -7.63
N GLY A 48 -3.57 14.91 -7.86
CA GLY A 48 -3.59 14.28 -9.18
C GLY A 48 -3.23 12.78 -9.11
N PRO A 49 -3.45 11.97 -10.16
CA PRO A 49 -3.23 10.53 -10.10
C PRO A 49 -1.77 10.15 -9.82
N HIS A 50 -1.50 9.56 -8.65
CA HIS A 50 -0.18 9.04 -8.28
C HIS A 50 -0.31 7.91 -7.25
N LEU A 51 0.71 7.05 -7.19
CA LEU A 51 0.80 6.00 -6.18
C LEU A 51 1.56 6.54 -4.96
N HIS A 52 0.91 6.56 -3.80
CA HIS A 52 1.61 6.79 -2.53
C HIS A 52 2.04 5.43 -1.95
N PHE A 53 3.35 5.25 -1.82
CA PHE A 53 3.97 4.02 -1.36
C PHE A 53 4.80 4.28 -0.10
N GLU A 54 4.59 3.45 0.92
CA GLU A 54 5.40 3.49 2.13
C GLU A 54 5.90 2.10 2.50
N VAL A 55 7.13 2.02 3.00
CA VAL A 55 7.60 0.89 3.81
C VAL A 55 7.49 1.30 5.27
N ARG A 56 6.92 0.43 6.11
CA ARG A 56 6.78 0.65 7.54
C ARG A 56 7.47 -0.46 8.32
N ILE A 57 8.18 -0.08 9.38
CA ILE A 57 8.76 -1.01 10.36
C ILE A 57 8.14 -0.68 11.72
N ASN A 58 7.53 -1.66 12.36
CA ASN A 58 6.80 -1.52 13.62
C ASN A 58 5.77 -0.37 13.59
N GLY A 59 5.08 -0.22 12.45
CA GLY A 59 4.07 0.82 12.23
C GLY A 59 4.63 2.21 11.89
N ARG A 60 5.95 2.41 11.92
CA ARG A 60 6.58 3.70 11.56
C ARG A 60 7.07 3.69 10.10
N PRO A 61 6.74 4.71 9.29
CA PRO A 61 7.25 4.82 7.93
C PRO A 61 8.78 5.01 7.94
N VAL A 62 9.46 4.28 7.07
CA VAL A 62 10.91 4.35 6.85
C VAL A 62 11.18 4.64 5.38
N ASN A 63 12.38 5.14 5.06
CA ASN A 63 12.77 5.39 3.68
C ASN A 63 12.76 4.07 2.87
N PRO A 64 11.95 3.96 1.81
CA PRO A 64 11.83 2.74 1.03
C PRO A 64 13.06 2.43 0.16
N LEU A 65 13.94 3.39 -0.10
CA LEU A 65 15.11 3.21 -0.98
C LEU A 65 16.33 2.61 -0.27
N SER A 66 16.27 2.42 1.05
CA SER A 66 17.37 1.91 1.86
C SER A 66 17.28 0.41 2.20
N HIS A 67 16.25 -0.31 1.72
CA HIS A 67 15.93 -1.68 2.15
C HIS A 67 15.36 -2.59 1.07
#